data_AF-A0A6V7J878-F1
#
_entry.id   AF-A0A6V7J878-F1
#
_cell.length_a   1.000
_cell.length_b   1.000
_cell.length_c   1.000
_cell.angle_alpha   90.00
_cell.angle_beta   90.00
_cell.angle_gamma   90.00
#
_symmetry.space_group_name_H-M   'P 1'
#
loop_
_entity.id
_entity.type
_entity.pdbx_description
1 polymer ?
#
loop_
_entity_poly.entity_id
_entity_poly.type
_entity_poly.pdbx_seq_one_letter_code
_entity_poly.pdbx_strand_id
1 'polypeptide(L)'
;LSHLCTDQPQDEQPAIGFNAEQLEECDLEGDQNNFQRIDIQDHGIKHSAILGTHNHVLFTQKLEATQLLCIRQEHDGCVWQVSGNEDNWLIRHKATFPGFGYVEASKSNKKFCISPPNCRYVVIVEHSRHAFIYQTPCLNDKVGKQKIVDLGTDAFPIVGAIATNDHLILLTKNKLYKLRIEI
;
A
#
# COMPACT_ATOMS: atom_id res chain seq x y z
N LEU A 1 18.98 7.69 24.02
CA LEU A 1 18.04 8.82 24.19
C LEU A 1 18.65 10.00 24.96
N SER A 2 19.71 9.83 25.76
CA SER A 2 20.37 10.92 26.50
C SER A 2 21.29 11.83 25.67
N HIS A 3 21.55 11.49 24.40
CA HIS A 3 22.50 12.23 23.55
C HIS A 3 21.85 13.37 22.73
N LEU A 4 20.53 13.53 22.75
CA LEU A 4 19.83 14.57 21.99
C LEU A 4 19.75 15.93 22.69
N CYS A 5 20.15 16.04 23.96
CA CYS A 5 19.95 17.25 24.77
C CYS A 5 21.21 17.66 25.55
N THR A 6 22.38 17.67 24.91
CA THR A 6 23.61 18.17 25.56
C THR A 6 24.22 19.30 24.73
N ASP A 7 24.23 20.52 25.27
CA ASP A 7 24.81 21.72 24.65
C ASP A 7 26.35 21.76 24.71
N GLN A 8 27.02 20.61 24.76
CA GLN A 8 28.48 20.54 24.75
C GLN A 8 28.98 20.23 23.34
N PRO A 9 29.88 21.05 22.76
CA PRO A 9 30.51 20.72 21.50
C PRO A 9 31.38 19.47 21.70
N GLN A 10 30.98 18.34 21.12
CA GLN A 10 31.82 17.14 21.08
C GLN A 10 32.90 17.29 20.01
N ASP A 11 34.12 16.89 20.36
CA ASP A 11 35.24 16.69 19.44
C ASP A 11 34.78 15.88 18.22
N GLU A 12 35.23 16.30 17.03
CA GLU A 12 34.90 15.72 15.74
C GLU A 12 35.00 14.18 15.78
N GLN A 13 33.86 13.51 15.92
CA GLN A 13 33.81 12.08 15.69
C GLN A 13 34.16 11.84 14.21
N PRO A 14 35.12 10.96 13.89
CA PRO A 14 35.38 10.62 12.50
C PRO A 14 34.07 10.11 11.93
N ALA A 15 33.62 10.73 10.82
CA ALA A 15 32.41 10.34 10.13
C ALA A 15 32.51 8.84 9.81
N ILE A 16 31.86 8.02 10.63
CA ILE A 16 31.75 6.59 10.39
C ILE A 16 30.94 6.51 9.11
N GLY A 17 31.62 6.21 8.00
CA GLY A 17 31.01 6.18 6.68
C GLY A 17 29.73 5.34 6.73
N PHE A 18 28.62 5.94 6.34
CA PHE A 18 27.36 5.23 6.21
C PHE A 18 27.60 4.02 5.32
N ASN A 19 27.39 2.82 5.84
CA ASN A 19 27.49 1.60 5.05
C ASN A 19 26.34 1.63 4.04
N ALA A 20 26.64 1.44 2.74
CA ALA A 20 25.63 1.37 1.70
C ALA A 20 24.61 0.23 1.95
N GLU A 21 24.97 -0.79 2.74
CA GLU A 21 24.08 -1.86 3.17
C GLU A 21 23.06 -1.43 4.26
N GLN A 22 23.22 -0.24 4.84
CA GLN A 22 22.26 0.37 5.77
C GLN A 22 21.30 1.34 5.08
N LEU A 23 21.48 1.59 3.78
CA LEU A 23 20.56 2.41 2.99
C LEU A 23 19.26 1.62 2.83
N GLU A 24 18.17 2.18 3.32
CA GLU A 24 16.84 1.69 3.01
C GLU A 24 16.52 2.00 1.54
N GLU A 25 15.56 1.30 0.93
CA GLU A 25 15.13 1.62 -0.45
C GLU A 25 14.66 3.08 -0.60
N CYS A 26 14.31 3.76 0.50
CA CYS A 26 13.99 5.19 0.51
C CYS A 26 15.20 6.14 0.45
N ASP A 27 16.42 5.65 0.71
CA ASP A 27 17.65 6.46 0.72
C ASP A 27 18.34 6.48 -0.65
N LEU A 28 17.93 5.60 -1.57
CA LEU A 28 18.42 5.59 -2.94
C LEU A 28 17.64 6.63 -3.76
N GLU A 29 18.36 7.57 -4.39
CA GLU A 29 17.78 8.50 -5.37
C GLU A 29 17.28 7.72 -6.59
N GLY A 30 16.01 7.31 -6.55
CA GLY A 30 15.33 6.65 -7.66
C GLY A 30 14.78 7.64 -8.69
N ASP A 31 14.53 7.13 -9.89
CA ASP A 31 13.78 7.83 -10.93
C ASP A 31 12.41 8.30 -10.38
N GLN A 32 11.98 9.46 -10.86
CA GLN A 32 10.68 10.04 -10.46
C GLN A 32 9.54 9.11 -10.91
N ASN A 33 8.68 8.69 -9.98
CA ASN A 33 7.47 7.96 -10.34
C ASN A 33 6.50 8.91 -11.05
N ASN A 34 5.99 8.47 -12.19
CA ASN A 34 5.01 9.21 -12.98
C ASN A 34 3.73 8.39 -13.11
N PHE A 35 2.59 9.05 -12.88
CA PHE A 35 1.27 8.49 -13.14
C PHE A 35 0.71 9.07 -14.44
N GLN A 36 0.37 8.21 -15.39
CA GLN A 36 -0.10 8.63 -16.71
C GLN A 36 -1.41 7.94 -17.08
N ARG A 37 -2.35 8.73 -17.61
CA ARG A 37 -3.53 8.22 -18.31
C ARG A 37 -3.22 8.22 -19.81
N ILE A 38 -3.11 7.03 -20.38
CA ILE A 38 -2.84 6.82 -21.80
C ILE A 38 -4.15 6.45 -22.47
N ASP A 39 -4.46 7.15 -23.56
CA ASP A 39 -5.53 6.76 -24.47
C ASP A 39 -5.00 5.65 -25.40
N ILE A 40 -5.74 4.54 -25.44
CA ILE A 40 -5.30 3.31 -26.11
C ILE A 40 -5.42 3.46 -27.64
N GLN A 41 -6.31 4.32 -28.13
CA GLN A 41 -6.54 4.49 -29.56
C GLN A 41 -5.50 5.40 -30.21
N ASP A 42 -5.20 6.53 -29.58
CA ASP A 42 -4.23 7.50 -30.12
C ASP A 42 -2.81 7.31 -29.56
N HIS A 43 -2.63 6.40 -28.58
CA HIS A 43 -1.39 6.16 -27.84
C HIS A 43 -0.85 7.42 -27.13
N GLY A 44 -1.69 8.43 -26.96
CA GLY A 44 -1.35 9.72 -26.39
C GLY A 44 -1.56 9.75 -24.88
N ILE A 45 -0.70 10.51 -24.19
CA ILE A 45 -0.87 10.82 -22.78
C ILE A 45 -1.92 11.93 -22.66
N LYS A 46 -3.08 11.61 -22.08
CA LYS A 46 -4.16 12.59 -21.84
C LYS A 46 -3.96 13.34 -20.52
N HIS A 47 -3.40 12.67 -19.52
CA HIS A 47 -3.11 13.25 -18.21
C HIS A 47 -1.82 12.67 -17.65
N SER A 48 -1.04 13.48 -16.95
CA SER A 48 0.19 13.07 -16.27
C SER A 48 0.32 13.78 -14.93
N ALA A 49 0.81 13.06 -13.92
CA ALA A 49 1.17 13.60 -12.61
C ALA A 49 2.52 13.01 -12.17
N ILE A 50 3.39 13.86 -11.64
CA ILE A 50 4.65 13.44 -11.02
C ILE A 50 4.34 13.09 -9.57
N LEU A 51 4.65 11.87 -9.16
CA LEU A 51 4.40 11.38 -7.81
C LEU A 51 5.61 11.66 -6.88
N GLY A 52 6.81 11.83 -7.43
CA GLY A 52 8.03 11.89 -6.63
C GLY A 52 8.76 10.55 -6.63
N THR A 53 9.89 10.47 -5.92
CA THR A 53 10.71 9.25 -5.85
C THR A 53 10.06 8.17 -4.97
N HIS A 54 9.38 8.55 -3.88
CA HIS A 54 8.88 7.60 -2.88
C HIS A 54 7.42 7.19 -3.08
N ASN A 55 6.61 8.05 -3.69
CA ASN A 55 5.19 7.82 -3.88
C ASN A 55 4.96 6.95 -5.12
N HIS A 56 4.20 5.88 -4.96
CA HIS A 56 3.90 4.92 -6.02
C HIS A 56 2.51 4.32 -5.82
N VAL A 57 2.04 3.59 -6.82
CA VAL A 57 0.73 2.92 -6.76
C VAL A 57 0.83 1.69 -5.85
N LEU A 58 0.04 1.67 -4.77
CA LEU A 58 -0.05 0.54 -3.84
C LEU A 58 -0.99 -0.54 -4.38
N PHE A 59 -2.16 -0.13 -4.88
CA PHE A 59 -3.10 -1.04 -5.52
C PHE A 59 -4.09 -0.31 -6.43
N THR A 60 -4.72 -1.07 -7.33
CA THR A 60 -5.86 -0.63 -8.12
C THR A 60 -7.03 -1.60 -7.95
N GLN A 61 -8.25 -1.10 -8.02
CA GLN A 61 -9.46 -1.92 -8.00
C GLN A 61 -10.48 -1.39 -8.99
N LYS A 62 -10.83 -2.21 -9.97
CA LYS A 62 -11.93 -1.90 -10.89
C LYS A 62 -13.27 -2.14 -10.19
N LEU A 63 -14.14 -1.14 -10.23
CA LEU A 63 -15.55 -1.22 -9.86
C LEU A 63 -16.40 -1.14 -11.13
N GLU A 64 -17.71 -1.38 -11.04
CA GLU A 64 -18.59 -1.42 -12.22
C GLU A 64 -18.54 -0.10 -13.04
N ALA A 65 -18.62 1.04 -12.36
CA ALA A 65 -18.67 2.36 -13.00
C ALA A 65 -17.45 3.24 -12.70
N THR A 66 -16.54 2.79 -11.83
CA THR A 66 -15.41 3.61 -11.33
C THR A 66 -14.19 2.74 -11.09
N GLN A 67 -13.04 3.34 -10.77
CA GLN A 67 -11.83 2.64 -10.37
C GLN A 67 -11.31 3.26 -9.07
N LEU A 68 -10.83 2.43 -8.15
CA LEU A 68 -10.05 2.89 -7.01
C LEU A 68 -8.57 2.77 -7.32
N LEU A 69 -7.84 3.80 -6.93
CA LEU A 69 -6.40 3.89 -7.04
C LEU A 69 -5.86 4.27 -5.66
N CYS A 70 -5.08 3.38 -5.04
CA CYS A 70 -4.39 3.70 -3.81
C CYS A 70 -2.96 4.11 -4.14
N ILE A 71 -2.59 5.33 -3.77
CA ILE A 71 -1.25 5.89 -3.96
C ILE A 71 -0.61 6.02 -2.58
N ARG A 72 0.64 5.57 -2.45
CA ARG A 72 1.46 5.92 -1.31
C ARG A 72 1.71 7.42 -1.35
N GLN A 73 1.35 8.12 -0.29
CA GLN A 73 1.62 9.54 -0.13
C GLN A 73 2.33 9.73 1.19
N GLU A 74 3.63 9.96 1.14
CA GLU A 74 4.51 9.99 2.31
C GLU A 74 4.47 8.66 3.09
N HIS A 75 3.87 8.69 4.28
CA HIS A 75 3.71 7.58 5.20
C HIS A 75 2.34 6.90 5.11
N ASP A 76 1.41 7.43 4.31
CA ASP A 76 0.03 6.97 4.23
C ASP A 76 -0.29 6.27 2.91
N GLY A 77 -1.37 5.48 2.90
CA GLY A 77 -2.02 5.01 1.67
C GLY A 77 -3.27 5.82 1.37
N CYS A 78 -3.24 6.69 0.36
CA CYS A 78 -4.36 7.54 -0.04
C CYS A 78 -5.16 6.87 -1.17
N VAL A 79 -6.43 6.56 -0.91
CA VAL A 79 -7.35 5.98 -1.90
C VAL A 79 -8.10 7.08 -2.63
N TRP A 80 -7.96 7.08 -3.95
CA TRP A 80 -8.64 7.96 -4.89
C TRP A 80 -9.65 7.17 -5.70
N GLN A 81 -10.87 7.68 -5.80
CA GLN A 81 -11.89 7.17 -6.71
C GLN A 81 -11.83 7.95 -8.01
N VAL A 82 -11.60 7.22 -9.09
CA VAL A 82 -11.52 7.69 -10.47
C VAL A 82 -12.83 7.34 -11.17
N SER A 83 -13.45 8.33 -11.79
CA SER A 83 -14.74 8.21 -12.47
C SER A 83 -14.83 9.15 -13.67
N GLY A 84 -15.91 9.00 -14.44
CA GLY A 84 -16.17 9.83 -15.62
C GLY A 84 -15.68 9.19 -16.91
N ASN A 85 -15.69 9.98 -17.98
CA ASN A 85 -15.35 9.54 -19.34
C ASN A 85 -14.03 10.18 -19.81
N GLU A 86 -13.72 10.05 -21.10
CA GLU A 86 -12.50 10.60 -21.69
C GLU A 86 -12.38 12.12 -21.47
N ASP A 87 -13.49 12.86 -21.63
CA ASP A 87 -13.53 14.33 -21.55
C ASP A 87 -13.70 14.87 -20.13
N ASN A 88 -14.35 14.12 -19.23
CA ASN A 88 -14.64 14.52 -17.86
C ASN A 88 -14.05 13.53 -16.87
N TRP A 89 -12.72 13.56 -16.71
CA TRP A 89 -12.00 12.71 -15.78
C TRP A 89 -12.07 13.28 -14.35
N LEU A 90 -12.84 12.63 -13.48
CA LEU A 90 -13.03 13.07 -12.09
C LEU A 90 -12.28 12.15 -11.14
N ILE A 91 -11.36 12.73 -10.37
CA ILE A 91 -10.65 12.07 -9.28
C ILE A 91 -11.11 12.67 -7.96
N ARG A 92 -11.53 11.84 -7.00
CA ARG A 92 -11.94 12.26 -5.66
C ARG A 92 -11.21 11.45 -4.60
N HIS A 93 -10.71 12.11 -3.56
CA HIS A 93 -10.23 11.42 -2.37
C HIS A 93 -11.37 10.63 -1.73
N LYS A 94 -11.14 9.36 -1.42
CA LYS A 94 -12.15 8.45 -0.87
C LYS A 94 -11.82 8.03 0.55
N ALA A 95 -10.57 7.67 0.82
CA ALA A 95 -10.13 7.21 2.12
C ALA A 95 -8.61 7.38 2.27
N THR A 96 -8.15 7.35 3.51
CA THR A 96 -6.73 7.26 3.84
C THR A 96 -6.53 6.06 4.77
N PHE A 97 -5.49 5.28 4.54
CA PHE A 97 -4.97 4.29 5.46
C PHE A 97 -3.74 4.89 6.18
N PRO A 98 -3.90 5.41 7.41
CA PRO A 98 -2.82 6.11 8.10
C PRO A 98 -1.65 5.17 8.40
N GLY A 99 -0.42 5.62 8.17
CA GLY A 99 0.81 4.87 8.38
C GLY A 99 1.01 3.68 7.43
N PHE A 100 0.10 3.47 6.48
CA PHE A 100 0.13 2.28 5.63
C PHE A 100 1.32 2.25 4.66
N GLY A 101 1.90 3.41 4.32
CA GLY A 101 3.13 3.47 3.55
C GLY A 101 4.31 2.76 4.25
N TYR A 102 4.43 2.91 5.57
CA TYR A 102 5.44 2.17 6.35
C TYR A 102 5.11 0.69 6.46
N VAL A 103 3.84 0.37 6.69
CA VAL A 103 3.37 -1.01 6.77
C VAL A 103 3.69 -1.75 5.48
N GLU A 104 3.39 -1.15 4.34
CA GLU A 104 3.59 -1.73 3.02
C GLU A 104 5.08 -1.89 2.69
N ALA A 105 5.91 -0.90 3.01
CA ALA A 105 7.36 -0.95 2.84
C ALA A 105 8.00 -2.07 3.69
N SER A 106 7.48 -2.34 4.89
CA SER A 106 7.97 -3.43 5.76
C SER A 106 7.67 -4.84 5.25
N LYS A 107 6.86 -4.98 4.19
CA LYS A 107 6.42 -6.27 3.62
C LYS A 107 7.09 -6.52 2.28
N SER A 108 8.41 -6.72 2.29
CA SER A 108 9.22 -6.95 1.07
C SER A 108 8.80 -8.20 0.28
N ASN A 109 8.16 -9.18 0.92
CA ASN A 109 7.64 -10.39 0.27
C ASN A 109 6.13 -10.32 -0.06
N LYS A 110 5.56 -9.11 -0.15
CA LYS A 110 4.17 -8.89 -0.56
C LYS A 110 3.94 -9.36 -2.00
N LYS A 111 2.85 -10.09 -2.22
CA LYS A 111 2.38 -10.53 -3.54
C LYS A 111 1.13 -9.78 -3.98
N PHE A 112 0.23 -9.50 -3.04
CA PHE A 112 -0.98 -8.74 -3.31
C PHE A 112 -1.16 -7.66 -2.24
N CYS A 113 -1.54 -6.46 -2.68
CA CYS A 113 -2.07 -5.39 -1.84
C CYS A 113 -3.49 -5.10 -2.33
N ILE A 114 -4.50 -5.29 -1.50
CA ILE A 114 -5.92 -5.22 -1.91
C ILE A 114 -6.79 -4.60 -0.82
N SER A 115 -7.90 -3.98 -1.22
CA SER A 115 -8.88 -3.40 -0.30
C SER A 115 -10.30 -3.62 -0.85
N PRO A 116 -11.33 -3.75 0.00
CA PRO A 116 -12.71 -3.73 -0.44
C PRO A 116 -13.13 -2.36 -1.00
N PRO A 117 -14.24 -2.32 -1.78
CA PRO A 117 -14.77 -1.06 -2.31
C PRO A 117 -15.14 -0.02 -1.25
N ASN A 118 -15.45 -0.42 -0.02
CA ASN A 118 -15.77 0.51 1.09
C ASN A 118 -14.53 1.03 1.85
N CYS A 119 -13.33 0.56 1.50
CA CYS A 119 -12.06 0.97 2.13
C CYS A 119 -12.05 0.86 3.67
N ARG A 120 -12.81 -0.08 4.26
CA ARG A 120 -12.81 -0.30 5.72
C ARG A 120 -11.59 -1.08 6.23
N TYR A 121 -10.83 -1.68 5.33
CA TYR A 121 -9.57 -2.33 5.62
C TYR A 121 -8.67 -2.38 4.38
N VAL A 122 -7.43 -2.77 4.56
CA VAL A 122 -6.48 -3.11 3.49
C VAL A 122 -5.76 -4.40 3.87
N VAL A 123 -5.43 -5.22 2.87
CA VAL A 123 -4.80 -6.52 3.07
C VAL A 123 -3.50 -6.58 2.29
N ILE A 124 -2.44 -6.99 2.97
CA ILE A 124 -1.20 -7.42 2.34
C ILE A 124 -1.14 -8.95 2.40
N VAL A 125 -1.00 -9.58 1.26
CA VAL A 125 -0.86 -11.04 1.15
C VAL A 125 0.56 -11.36 0.72
N GLU A 126 1.25 -12.22 1.47
CA GLU A 126 2.61 -12.65 1.15
C GLU A 126 2.64 -14.02 0.46
N HIS A 127 3.74 -14.31 -0.24
CA HIS A 127 3.86 -15.47 -1.12
C HIS A 127 3.65 -16.83 -0.42
N SER A 128 3.97 -16.92 0.88
CA SER A 128 3.88 -18.17 1.63
C SER A 128 2.43 -18.54 1.90
N ARG A 129 1.82 -17.95 2.94
CA ARG A 129 0.55 -18.41 3.52
C ARG A 129 -0.17 -17.35 4.37
N HIS A 130 0.41 -16.16 4.45
CA HIS A 130 -0.03 -15.13 5.38
C HIS A 130 -0.79 -14.04 4.64
N ALA A 131 -1.92 -13.63 5.20
CA ALA A 131 -2.58 -12.38 4.85
C ALA A 131 -2.71 -11.50 6.10
N PHE A 132 -2.19 -10.28 6.01
CA PHE A 132 -2.23 -9.27 7.05
C PHE A 132 -3.35 -8.30 6.74
N ILE A 133 -4.35 -8.22 7.61
CA ILE A 133 -5.52 -7.37 7.46
C ILE A 133 -5.37 -6.18 8.40
N TYR A 134 -5.34 -4.97 7.85
CA TYR A 134 -5.24 -3.72 8.58
C TYR A 134 -6.58 -2.99 8.49
N GLN A 135 -7.23 -2.76 9.62
CA GLN A 135 -8.51 -2.04 9.67
C GLN A 135 -8.27 -0.54 9.56
N THR A 136 -9.12 0.14 8.79
CA THR A 136 -9.11 1.60 8.76
C THR A 136 -9.60 2.12 10.11
N PRO A 137 -8.83 2.95 10.81
CA PRO A 137 -9.22 3.46 12.12
C PRO A 137 -10.44 4.37 12.01
N CYS A 138 -11.34 4.29 12.99
CA CYS A 138 -12.40 5.28 13.16
C CYS A 138 -11.80 6.58 13.75
N LEU A 139 -12.50 7.71 13.60
CA LEU A 139 -12.03 9.03 14.08
C LEU A 139 -11.56 9.08 15.54
N ASN A 140 -12.09 8.21 16.41
CA ASN A 140 -11.77 8.17 17.83
C ASN A 140 -10.86 6.99 18.22
N ASP A 141 -10.43 6.18 17.26
CA ASP A 141 -9.54 5.05 17.53
C ASP A 141 -8.12 5.58 17.80
N LYS A 142 -7.58 5.24 18.97
CA LYS A 142 -6.19 5.57 19.32
C LYS A 142 -5.18 4.61 18.71
N VAL A 143 -5.63 3.45 18.24
CA VAL A 143 -4.79 2.35 17.77
C VAL A 143 -5.46 1.68 16.58
N GLY A 144 -4.70 1.47 15.49
CA GLY A 144 -5.13 0.67 14.34
C GLY A 144 -5.20 -0.81 14.71
N LYS A 145 -6.29 -1.48 14.32
CA LYS A 145 -6.47 -2.92 14.55
C LYS A 145 -5.90 -3.72 13.37
N GLN A 146 -5.17 -4.78 13.69
CA GLN A 146 -4.64 -5.72 12.70
C GLN A 146 -5.03 -7.16 13.00
N LYS A 147 -5.17 -7.98 11.97
CA LYS A 147 -5.41 -9.43 12.06
C LYS A 147 -4.47 -10.16 11.11
N ILE A 148 -4.00 -11.33 11.51
CA ILE A 148 -3.17 -12.21 10.67
C ILE A 148 -3.98 -13.45 10.37
N VAL A 149 -4.07 -13.79 9.09
CA VAL A 149 -4.57 -15.07 8.60
C VAL A 149 -3.36 -15.91 8.25
N ASP A 150 -3.22 -17.06 8.91
CA ASP A 150 -2.26 -18.11 8.53
C ASP A 150 -3.05 -19.31 7.99
N LEU A 151 -2.78 -19.70 6.74
CA LEU A 151 -3.39 -20.87 6.10
C LEU A 151 -2.82 -22.20 6.61
N GLY A 152 -1.80 -22.18 7.47
CA GLY A 152 -1.18 -23.34 8.10
C GLY A 152 -0.12 -24.00 7.23
N THR A 153 0.81 -24.75 7.84
CA THR A 153 2.07 -25.15 7.19
C THR A 153 1.93 -25.89 5.86
N ASP A 154 0.83 -26.63 5.70
CA ASP A 154 0.59 -27.50 4.55
C ASP A 154 -0.14 -26.79 3.41
N ALA A 155 -0.45 -25.50 3.55
CA ALA A 155 -1.08 -24.72 2.49
C ALA A 155 -0.12 -24.46 1.33
N PHE A 156 -0.63 -24.63 0.11
CA PHE A 156 0.06 -24.18 -1.09
C PHE A 156 0.16 -22.64 -1.13
N PRO A 157 1.17 -22.08 -1.82
CA PRO A 157 1.30 -20.65 -2.03
C PRO A 157 0.02 -20.00 -2.54
N ILE A 158 -0.27 -18.79 -2.05
CA ILE A 158 -1.42 -18.00 -2.48
C ILE A 158 -1.16 -17.48 -3.90
N VAL A 159 -2.05 -17.78 -4.84
CA VAL A 159 -1.96 -17.41 -6.26
C VAL A 159 -2.99 -16.36 -6.69
N GLY A 160 -3.98 -16.06 -5.84
CA GLY A 160 -4.93 -14.97 -6.07
C GLY A 160 -5.56 -14.50 -4.76
N ALA A 161 -5.97 -13.24 -4.73
CA ALA A 161 -6.63 -12.66 -3.58
C ALA A 161 -7.64 -11.59 -4.02
N ILE A 162 -8.80 -11.56 -3.37
CA ILE A 162 -9.80 -10.50 -3.55
C ILE A 162 -10.43 -10.14 -2.20
N ALA A 163 -10.60 -8.84 -1.97
CA ALA A 163 -11.22 -8.28 -0.79
C ALA A 163 -12.59 -7.69 -1.16
N THR A 164 -13.60 -8.07 -0.39
CA THR A 164 -14.98 -7.61 -0.52
C THR A 164 -15.40 -6.97 0.81
N ASN A 165 -16.55 -6.31 0.87
CA ASN A 165 -16.93 -5.58 2.08
C ASN A 165 -17.03 -6.48 3.34
N ASP A 166 -17.25 -7.79 3.16
CA ASP A 166 -17.51 -8.76 4.23
C ASP A 166 -16.64 -10.02 4.16
N HIS A 167 -15.86 -10.23 3.09
CA HIS A 167 -14.99 -11.39 2.94
C HIS A 167 -13.62 -11.07 2.35
N LEU A 168 -12.61 -11.78 2.83
CA LEU A 168 -11.34 -11.99 2.14
C LEU A 168 -11.39 -13.37 1.48
N ILE A 169 -11.15 -13.41 0.17
CA ILE A 169 -11.08 -14.66 -0.58
C ILE A 169 -9.64 -14.86 -1.05
N LEU A 170 -9.06 -16.00 -0.70
CA LEU A 170 -7.69 -16.39 -1.05
C LEU A 170 -7.72 -17.65 -1.89
N LEU A 171 -7.05 -17.62 -3.04
CA LEU A 171 -6.92 -18.75 -3.95
C LEU A 171 -5.53 -19.35 -3.79
N THR A 172 -5.46 -20.65 -3.52
CA THR A 172 -4.25 -21.45 -3.66
C THR A 172 -4.40 -22.40 -4.84
N LYS A 173 -3.35 -23.15 -5.18
CA LYS A 173 -3.39 -24.13 -6.29
C LYS A 173 -4.52 -25.16 -6.16
N ASN A 174 -4.96 -25.48 -4.95
CA ASN A 174 -5.89 -26.58 -4.69
C ASN A 174 -7.13 -26.18 -3.85
N LYS A 175 -7.18 -24.97 -3.30
CA LYS A 175 -8.26 -24.54 -2.40
C LYS A 175 -8.63 -23.08 -2.64
N LEU A 176 -9.91 -22.79 -2.44
CA LEU A 176 -10.43 -21.43 -2.36
C LEU A 176 -10.90 -21.19 -0.92
N TYR A 177 -10.23 -20.29 -0.22
CA TYR A 177 -10.57 -19.90 1.13
C TYR A 177 -11.49 -18.68 1.09
N LYS A 178 -12.60 -18.73 1.81
CA LYS A 178 -13.51 -17.60 2.00
C LYS A 178 -13.57 -17.29 3.49
N LEU A 179 -12.95 -16.18 3.88
CA LEU A 179 -12.81 -15.76 5.28
C LEU A 179 -13.76 -14.60 5.52
N ARG A 180 -14.68 -14.75 6.47
CA ARG A 180 -15.57 -13.66 6.88
C ARG A 180 -14.77 -12.61 7.66
N ILE A 181 -14.97 -11.36 7.28
CA ILE A 181 -14.30 -10.22 7.87
C ILE A 181 -15.27 -9.50 8.81
N GLU A 182 -14.93 -9.48 10.10
CA GLU A 182 -15.66 -8.75 11.12
C GLU A 182 -14.82 -7.53 11.55
N ILE A 183 -15.27 -6.35 11.10
CA ILE A 183 -14.65 -5.04 11.32
C ILE A 183 -15.73 -4.05 11.73
#